data_AF-A0A942AJD8-F1
#
_entry.id   AF-A0A942AJD8-F1
#
_cell.length_a   1.000
_cell.length_b   1.000
_cell.length_c   1.000
_cell.angle_alpha   90.00
_cell.angle_beta   90.00
_cell.angle_gamma   90.00
#
_symmetry.space_group_name_H-M   'P 1'
#
loop_
_entity.id
_entity.type
_entity.pdbx_description
1 polymer ?
#
loop_
_entity_poly.entity_id
_entity_poly.type
_entity_poly.pdbx_seq_one_letter_code
_entity_poly.pdbx_strand_id
1 'polypeptide(L)'
;MADIKQYVKSAEEKMTFAIDYLDEQLAHIRAGKANPKILDGVKVPYYGGLVPLTNVASVNTPDAKTIIITPWEKSLIKEIEKAIMNSEVGITPENNGEIIRLGIPPLTEERRRTLAKQSKQEAETAKISVRNARRDAIEAIKKSVKADGTPEDVAKDAEAEVQKVHDKFIKKVDDLYVAKEKEIMTV
;
A
#
# COMPACT_ATOMS: atom_id res chain seq x y z
N MET A 1 11.81 14.93 -37.45
CA MET A 1 10.70 15.48 -36.64
C MET A 1 10.85 14.87 -35.27
N ALA A 2 11.32 15.62 -34.27
CA ALA A 2 11.37 15.11 -32.90
C ALA A 2 9.93 14.73 -32.50
N ASP A 3 9.71 13.45 -32.23
CA ASP A 3 8.38 12.89 -32.00
C ASP A 3 7.78 13.50 -30.74
N ILE A 4 6.96 14.54 -30.90
CA ILE A 4 6.28 15.22 -29.78
C ILE A 4 5.45 14.23 -28.96
N LYS A 5 4.90 13.21 -29.64
CA LYS A 5 4.22 12.07 -29.02
C LYS A 5 5.09 11.34 -27.99
N GLN A 6 6.40 11.33 -28.17
CA GLN A 6 7.33 10.73 -27.23
C GLN A 6 7.44 11.54 -25.93
N TYR A 7 7.29 12.87 -25.97
CA TYR A 7 7.23 13.69 -24.75
C TYR A 7 5.93 13.46 -23.98
N VAL A 8 4.80 13.34 -24.68
CA VAL A 8 3.51 13.00 -24.05
C VAL A 8 3.59 11.62 -23.40
N LYS A 9 4.13 10.63 -24.12
CA LYS A 9 4.27 9.26 -23.64
C LYS A 9 5.24 9.15 -22.45
N SER A 10 6.37 9.86 -22.49
CA SER A 10 7.32 9.90 -21.37
C SER A 10 6.71 10.55 -20.12
N ALA A 11 5.86 11.58 -20.30
CA ALA A 11 5.11 12.19 -19.21
C ALA A 11 4.11 11.19 -18.61
N GLU A 12 3.38 10.46 -19.45
CA GLU A 12 2.43 9.42 -19.03
C GLU A 12 3.12 8.28 -18.27
N GLU A 13 4.29 7.82 -18.72
CA GLU A 13 5.09 6.81 -18.03
C GLU A 13 5.53 7.29 -16.62
N LYS A 14 6.03 8.53 -16.51
CA LYS A 14 6.38 9.12 -15.20
C LYS A 14 5.16 9.26 -14.29
N MET A 15 4.02 9.66 -14.82
CA MET A 15 2.77 9.77 -14.05
C MET A 15 2.23 8.40 -13.62
N THR A 16 2.42 7.37 -14.45
CA THR A 16 2.07 5.98 -14.12
C THR A 16 2.95 5.46 -12.99
N PHE A 17 4.25 5.68 -13.07
CA PHE A 17 5.17 5.32 -11.98
C PHE A 17 4.80 6.00 -10.65
N ALA A 18 4.36 7.26 -10.69
CA ALA A 18 3.90 7.95 -9.48
C ALA A 18 2.63 7.32 -8.87
N ILE A 19 1.72 6.77 -9.70
CA ILE A 19 0.56 6.02 -9.21
C ILE A 19 0.98 4.67 -8.65
N ASP A 20 1.85 3.93 -9.33
CA ASP A 20 2.29 2.62 -8.86
C ASP A 20 3.02 2.73 -7.51
N TYR A 21 3.86 3.76 -7.38
CA TYR A 21 4.50 4.08 -6.09
C TYR A 21 3.46 4.43 -5.02
N LEU A 22 2.46 5.25 -5.35
CA LEU A 22 1.38 5.57 -4.42
C LEU A 22 0.63 4.31 -3.99
N ASP A 23 0.29 3.42 -4.91
CA ASP A 23 -0.43 2.18 -4.61
C ASP A 23 0.39 1.27 -3.68
N GLU A 24 1.70 1.16 -3.92
CA GLU A 24 2.61 0.43 -3.03
C GLU A 24 2.67 1.06 -1.62
N GLN A 25 2.81 2.39 -1.53
CA GLN A 25 2.81 3.08 -0.23
C GLN A 25 1.46 2.93 0.50
N LEU A 26 0.33 3.09 -0.21
CA LEU A 26 -1.00 2.89 0.36
C LEU A 26 -1.24 1.42 0.76
N ALA A 27 -0.65 0.45 0.06
CA ALA A 27 -0.69 -0.96 0.44
C ALA A 27 0.15 -1.26 1.71
N HIS A 28 1.21 -0.49 1.94
CA HIS A 28 1.98 -0.51 3.18
C HIS A 28 1.25 0.15 4.35
N ILE A 29 0.48 1.22 4.11
CA ILE A 29 -0.37 1.86 5.12
C ILE A 29 -1.61 0.98 5.36
N ARG A 30 -1.45 -0.04 6.21
CA ARG A 30 -2.50 -1.02 6.51
C ARG A 30 -3.34 -0.57 7.70
N ALA A 31 -4.61 -0.32 7.45
CA ALA A 31 -5.57 0.01 8.48
C ALA A 31 -6.05 -1.27 9.18
N GLY A 32 -5.28 -1.76 10.16
CA GLY A 32 -5.76 -2.77 11.10
C GLY A 32 -6.11 -4.13 10.50
N LYS A 33 -5.82 -4.37 9.21
CA LYS A 33 -6.05 -5.65 8.56
C LYS A 33 -5.14 -6.73 9.15
N ALA A 34 -5.74 -7.84 9.53
CA ALA A 34 -5.06 -9.03 9.96
C ALA A 34 -3.98 -9.46 8.98
N ASN A 35 -2.76 -9.59 9.50
CA ASN A 35 -1.59 -9.99 8.74
C ASN A 35 -0.83 -11.07 9.52
N PRO A 36 -0.61 -12.25 8.92
CA PRO A 36 0.21 -13.31 9.51
C PRO A 36 1.60 -12.83 9.93
N LYS A 37 2.17 -11.83 9.24
CA LYS A 37 3.52 -11.29 9.54
C LYS A 37 3.68 -10.71 10.94
N ILE A 38 2.58 -10.32 11.61
CA ILE A 38 2.62 -9.87 13.01
C ILE A 38 3.18 -11.00 13.91
N LEU A 39 3.03 -12.26 13.48
CA LEU A 39 3.46 -13.44 14.21
C LEU A 39 4.86 -13.95 13.81
N ASP A 40 5.58 -13.29 12.90
CA ASP A 40 6.92 -13.71 12.46
C ASP A 40 7.94 -13.74 13.61
N GLY A 41 7.74 -12.88 14.61
CA GLY A 41 8.55 -12.85 15.84
C GLY A 41 8.21 -13.93 16.86
N VAL A 42 7.09 -14.65 16.69
CA VAL A 42 6.62 -15.65 17.66
C VAL A 42 7.37 -16.96 17.45
N LYS A 43 8.11 -17.37 18.48
CA LYS A 43 8.81 -18.65 18.53
C LYS A 43 8.13 -19.58 19.51
N VAL A 44 7.91 -20.81 19.08
CA VAL A 44 7.21 -21.86 19.83
C VAL A 44 8.24 -22.92 20.24
N PRO A 45 8.20 -23.42 21.50
CA PRO A 45 9.00 -24.55 21.91
C PRO A 45 8.52 -25.83 21.20
N TYR A 46 9.42 -26.48 20.45
CA TYR A 46 9.17 -27.74 19.76
C TYR A 46 10.36 -28.69 19.95
N TYR A 47 10.11 -29.88 20.53
CA TYR A 47 11.12 -30.91 20.78
C TYR A 47 12.48 -30.41 21.34
N GLY A 48 12.43 -29.51 22.33
CA GLY A 48 13.62 -29.00 23.03
C GLY A 48 14.31 -27.80 22.36
N GLY A 49 13.78 -27.28 21.24
CA GLY A 49 14.27 -26.07 20.59
C GLY A 49 13.16 -25.03 20.35
N LEU A 50 13.55 -23.77 20.09
CA LEU A 50 12.62 -22.70 19.70
C LEU A 50 12.56 -22.61 18.17
N VAL A 51 11.38 -22.83 17.60
CA VAL A 51 11.13 -22.73 16.15
C VAL A 51 10.10 -21.64 15.85
N PRO A 52 10.14 -21.00 14.67
CA PRO A 52 9.11 -20.04 14.26
C PRO A 52 7.72 -20.69 14.22
N LEU A 53 6.68 -19.93 14.59
CA LEU A 53 5.29 -20.39 14.57
C LEU A 53 4.87 -20.98 13.21
N THR A 54 5.33 -20.39 12.11
CA THR A 54 5.04 -20.82 10.74
C THR A 54 5.50 -22.25 10.42
N ASN A 55 6.48 -22.78 11.16
CA ASN A 55 6.95 -24.16 10.97
C ASN A 55 6.07 -25.19 11.69
N VAL A 56 5.30 -24.77 12.70
CA VAL A 56 4.49 -25.65 13.55
C VAL A 56 2.98 -25.43 13.39
N ALA A 57 2.58 -24.41 12.64
CA ALA A 57 1.19 -24.13 12.33
C ALA A 57 1.01 -23.41 10.98
N SER A 58 -0.15 -23.62 10.36
CA SER A 58 -0.63 -22.80 9.24
C SER A 58 -1.33 -21.54 9.77
N VAL A 59 -0.96 -20.37 9.24
CA VAL A 59 -1.53 -19.08 9.64
C VAL A 59 -2.33 -18.50 8.49
N ASN A 60 -3.62 -18.27 8.69
CA ASN A 60 -4.56 -17.75 7.70
C ASN A 60 -5.34 -16.56 8.26
N THR A 61 -5.80 -15.67 7.39
CA THR A 61 -6.62 -14.50 7.76
C THR A 61 -7.95 -14.56 7.04
N PRO A 62 -8.99 -15.19 7.62
CA PRO A 62 -10.30 -15.32 6.97
C PRO A 62 -11.00 -13.97 6.80
N ASP A 63 -10.73 -13.01 7.67
CA ASP A 63 -11.26 -11.66 7.61
C ASP A 63 -10.19 -10.62 8.02
N ALA A 64 -10.54 -9.34 7.97
CA ALA A 64 -9.62 -8.26 8.29
C ALA A 64 -9.31 -8.13 9.80
N LYS A 65 -10.01 -8.84 10.69
CA LYS A 65 -9.93 -8.65 12.15
C LYS A 65 -9.49 -9.91 12.89
N THR A 66 -9.36 -11.03 12.19
CA THR A 66 -9.12 -12.35 12.75
C THR A 66 -7.94 -13.01 12.04
N ILE A 67 -6.98 -13.49 12.83
CA ILE A 67 -5.97 -14.45 12.37
C ILE A 67 -6.37 -15.82 12.92
N ILE A 68 -6.42 -16.83 12.06
CA ILE A 68 -6.60 -18.23 12.43
C ILE A 68 -5.25 -18.93 12.29
N ILE A 69 -4.85 -19.61 13.36
CA ILE A 69 -3.67 -20.45 13.43
C ILE A 69 -4.15 -21.88 13.59
N THR A 70 -3.80 -22.73 12.62
CA THR A 70 -4.12 -24.15 12.61
C THR A 70 -2.84 -24.94 12.82
N PRO A 71 -2.59 -25.46 14.04
CA PRO A 71 -1.40 -26.25 14.31
C PRO A 71 -1.44 -27.60 13.58
N TRP A 72 -0.28 -28.09 13.17
CA TRP A 72 -0.17 -29.42 12.58
C TRP A 72 -0.42 -30.53 13.60
N GLU A 73 -0.11 -30.27 14.87
CA GLU A 73 -0.31 -31.17 16.00
C GLU A 73 -1.15 -30.51 17.10
N LYS A 74 -2.25 -31.16 17.51
CA LYS A 74 -3.15 -30.63 18.56
C LYS A 74 -2.47 -30.48 19.93
N SER A 75 -1.42 -31.25 20.20
CA SER A 75 -0.61 -31.15 21.41
C SER A 75 0.10 -29.80 21.55
N LEU A 76 0.44 -29.15 20.43
CA LEU A 76 1.17 -27.88 20.40
C LEU A 76 0.29 -26.65 20.66
N ILE A 77 -1.03 -26.82 20.68
CA ILE A 77 -1.98 -25.72 20.90
C ILE A 77 -1.61 -24.92 22.16
N LYS A 78 -1.32 -25.59 23.28
CA LYS A 78 -0.98 -24.95 24.55
C LYS A 78 0.36 -24.18 24.50
N GLU A 79 1.34 -24.71 23.77
CA GLU A 79 2.65 -24.08 23.63
C GLU A 79 2.59 -22.87 22.70
N ILE A 80 1.80 -22.94 21.63
CA ILE A 80 1.53 -21.82 20.73
C ILE A 80 0.77 -20.71 21.47
N GLU A 81 -0.25 -21.06 22.24
CA GLU A 81 -1.03 -20.11 23.05
C GLU A 81 -0.12 -19.32 24.00
N LYS A 82 0.74 -20.01 24.73
CA LYS A 82 1.76 -19.39 25.60
C LYS A 82 2.76 -18.54 24.83
N ALA A 83 3.25 -19.02 23.69
CA ALA A 83 4.21 -18.28 22.86
C ALA A 83 3.62 -16.95 22.37
N ILE A 84 2.34 -16.94 21.97
CA ILE A 84 1.65 -15.72 21.53
C ILE A 84 1.42 -14.78 22.71
N MET A 85 0.95 -15.30 23.85
CA MET A 85 0.75 -14.48 25.06
C MET A 85 2.04 -13.83 25.57
N ASN A 86 3.17 -14.52 25.47
CA ASN A 86 4.48 -14.02 25.89
C ASN A 86 5.17 -13.18 24.81
N SER A 87 4.59 -13.06 23.62
CA SER A 87 5.16 -12.28 22.53
C SER A 87 4.86 -10.79 22.67
N GLU A 88 5.63 -9.97 21.97
CA GLU A 88 5.43 -8.52 21.89
C GLU A 88 4.15 -8.11 21.13
N VAL A 89 3.41 -9.09 20.58
CA VAL A 89 2.18 -8.86 19.83
C VAL A 89 1.05 -8.35 20.73
N GLY A 90 1.02 -8.76 22.00
CA GLY A 90 0.04 -8.25 22.99
C GLY A 90 -1.42 -8.59 22.66
N ILE A 91 -1.67 -9.64 21.87
CA ILE A 91 -3.02 -10.11 21.52
C ILE A 91 -3.31 -11.38 22.29
N THR A 92 -4.52 -11.48 22.86
CA THR A 92 -4.98 -12.68 23.56
C THR A 92 -5.48 -13.74 22.55
N PRO A 93 -4.88 -14.94 22.51
CA PRO A 93 -5.40 -16.07 21.75
C PRO A 93 -6.70 -16.62 22.33
N GLU A 94 -7.66 -16.90 21.46
CA GLU A 94 -8.85 -17.68 21.76
C GLU A 94 -8.69 -19.08 21.18
N ASN A 95 -8.77 -20.09 22.03
CA ASN A 95 -8.52 -21.48 21.67
C ASN A 95 -9.82 -22.28 21.77
N ASN A 96 -10.20 -22.97 20.69
CA ASN A 96 -11.40 -23.80 20.62
C ASN A 96 -11.09 -25.30 20.48
N GLY A 97 -9.85 -25.71 20.78
CA GLY A 97 -9.41 -27.12 20.83
C GLY A 97 -8.92 -27.69 19.50
N GLU A 98 -9.12 -26.98 18.39
CA GLU A 98 -8.57 -27.35 17.07
C GLU A 98 -7.81 -26.21 16.41
N ILE A 99 -8.26 -24.97 16.57
CA ILE A 99 -7.62 -23.78 16.02
C ILE A 99 -7.40 -22.73 17.11
N ILE A 100 -6.41 -21.87 16.91
CA ILE A 100 -6.19 -20.69 17.73
C ILE A 100 -6.61 -19.47 16.92
N ARG A 101 -7.50 -18.67 17.48
CA ARG A 101 -8.03 -17.45 16.88
C ARG A 101 -7.44 -16.24 17.58
N LEU A 102 -6.91 -15.30 16.82
CA LEU A 102 -6.45 -14.02 17.34
C LEU A 102 -7.36 -12.93 16.81
N GLY A 103 -8.09 -12.29 17.72
CA GLY A 103 -8.84 -11.07 17.42
C GLY A 103 -7.88 -9.88 17.47
N ILE A 104 -7.66 -9.23 16.33
CA ILE A 104 -6.89 -7.99 16.32
C ILE A 104 -7.78 -6.90 16.92
N PRO A 105 -7.36 -6.27 18.03
CA PRO A 105 -8.11 -5.18 18.61
C PRO A 105 -8.27 -4.05 17.58
N PRO A 106 -9.43 -3.38 17.54
CA PRO A 106 -9.64 -2.28 16.61
C PRO A 106 -8.56 -1.21 16.84
N LEU A 107 -8.07 -0.62 15.76
CA LEU A 107 -7.15 0.51 15.86
C LEU A 107 -7.81 1.61 16.71
N THR A 108 -7.06 2.15 17.67
CA THR A 108 -7.50 3.33 18.42
C THR A 108 -7.76 4.49 17.47
N GLU A 109 -8.69 5.38 17.83
CA GLU A 109 -9.01 6.54 16.98
C GLU A 109 -7.77 7.40 16.69
N GLU A 110 -6.87 7.51 17.68
CA GLU A 110 -5.59 8.20 17.53
C GLU A 110 -4.70 7.54 16.46
N ARG A 111 -4.58 6.20 16.45
CA ARG A 111 -3.80 5.48 15.45
C ARG A 111 -4.43 5.55 14.06
N ARG A 112 -5.76 5.47 13.95
CA ARG A 112 -6.49 5.68 12.68
C ARG A 112 -6.23 7.08 12.13
N ARG A 113 -6.29 8.13 12.97
CA ARG A 113 -5.98 9.51 12.58
C ARG A 113 -4.55 9.66 12.08
N THR A 114 -3.57 9.01 12.73
CA THR A 114 -2.18 9.02 12.24
C THR A 114 -2.06 8.37 10.86
N LEU A 115 -2.68 7.20 10.65
CA LEU A 115 -2.64 6.49 9.36
C LEU A 115 -3.36 7.27 8.24
N ALA A 116 -4.48 7.92 8.55
CA ALA A 116 -5.17 8.80 7.61
C ALA A 116 -4.29 10.00 7.21
N LYS A 117 -3.61 10.62 8.19
CA LYS A 117 -2.66 11.71 7.93
C LYS A 117 -1.50 11.26 7.05
N GLN A 118 -0.94 10.08 7.31
CA GLN A 118 0.12 9.50 6.49
C GLN A 118 -0.35 9.23 5.06
N SER A 119 -1.53 8.63 4.89
CA SER A 119 -2.12 8.37 3.56
C SER A 119 -2.33 9.64 2.76
N LYS A 120 -2.76 10.72 3.43
CA LYS A 120 -2.91 12.04 2.81
C LYS A 120 -1.57 12.61 2.35
N GLN A 121 -0.52 12.42 3.15
CA GLN A 121 0.82 12.90 2.80
C GLN A 121 1.41 12.16 1.59
N GLU A 122 1.18 10.85 1.49
CA GLU A 122 1.58 10.08 0.30
C GLU A 122 0.81 10.51 -0.95
N ALA A 123 -0.51 10.71 -0.83
CA ALA A 123 -1.34 11.19 -1.95
C ALA A 123 -0.88 12.58 -2.46
N GLU A 124 -0.55 13.50 -1.55
CA GLU A 124 -0.01 14.81 -1.95
C GLU A 124 1.37 14.70 -2.63
N THR A 125 2.24 13.80 -2.16
CA THR A 125 3.53 13.52 -2.79
C THR A 125 3.36 12.98 -4.22
N ALA A 126 2.39 12.09 -4.44
CA ALA A 126 2.04 11.59 -5.76
C ALA A 126 1.51 12.71 -6.68
N LYS A 127 0.62 13.58 -6.17
CA LYS A 127 0.13 14.76 -6.92
C LYS A 127 1.26 15.71 -7.32
N ILE A 128 2.21 15.96 -6.42
CA ILE A 128 3.38 16.81 -6.71
C ILE A 128 4.20 16.18 -7.84
N SER A 129 4.44 14.87 -7.79
CA SER A 129 5.17 14.14 -8.83
C SER A 129 4.46 14.21 -10.19
N VAL A 130 3.14 14.05 -10.22
CA VAL A 130 2.32 14.20 -11.43
C VAL A 130 2.38 15.64 -11.99
N ARG A 131 2.32 16.66 -11.13
CA ARG A 131 2.45 18.07 -11.55
C ARG A 131 3.84 18.38 -12.10
N ASN A 132 4.89 17.82 -11.50
CA ASN A 132 6.27 17.97 -11.98
C ASN A 132 6.46 17.30 -13.34
N ALA A 133 5.95 16.07 -13.53
CA ALA A 133 5.98 15.39 -14.83
C ALA A 133 5.27 16.20 -15.93
N ARG A 134 4.14 16.83 -15.61
CA ARG A 134 3.44 17.75 -16.53
C ARG A 134 4.31 18.96 -16.89
N ARG A 135 4.94 19.59 -15.89
CA ARG A 135 5.80 20.76 -16.11
C ARG A 135 7.01 20.41 -16.99
N ASP A 136 7.68 19.30 -16.71
CA ASP A 136 8.82 18.82 -17.50
C ASP A 136 8.44 18.59 -18.96
N ALA A 137 7.26 17.97 -19.20
CA ALA A 137 6.75 17.72 -20.53
C ALA A 137 6.46 19.02 -21.30
N ILE A 138 5.81 19.99 -20.65
CA ILE A 138 5.53 21.31 -21.25
C ILE A 138 6.84 22.07 -21.55
N GLU A 139 7.81 22.06 -20.63
CA GLU A 139 9.11 22.69 -20.86
C GLU A 139 9.87 22.01 -22.02
N ALA A 140 9.80 20.68 -22.15
CA ALA A 140 10.38 19.94 -23.27
C ALA A 140 9.71 20.29 -24.61
N ILE A 141 8.38 20.35 -24.66
CA ILE A 141 7.62 20.77 -25.85
C ILE A 141 8.05 22.18 -26.26
N LYS A 142 8.09 23.15 -25.34
CA LYS A 142 8.51 24.53 -25.62
C LYS A 142 9.96 24.63 -26.10
N LYS A 143 10.87 23.80 -25.60
CA LYS A 143 12.24 23.72 -26.10
C LYS A 143 12.29 23.20 -27.54
N SER A 144 11.51 22.16 -27.87
CA SER A 144 11.45 21.61 -29.24
C SER A 144 10.93 22.64 -30.25
N VAL A 145 9.95 23.47 -29.89
CA VAL A 145 9.45 24.56 -30.75
C VAL A 145 10.55 25.55 -31.11
N LYS A 146 11.41 25.89 -30.14
CA LYS A 146 12.51 26.85 -30.36
C LYS A 146 13.74 26.24 -31.05
N ALA A 147 14.05 24.97 -30.79
CA ALA A 147 15.27 24.32 -31.25
C ALA A 147 15.09 23.53 -32.56
N ASP A 148 13.97 22.82 -32.69
CA ASP A 148 13.72 21.86 -33.78
C ASP A 148 12.73 22.40 -34.84
N GLY A 149 12.26 23.64 -34.67
CA GLY A 149 11.32 24.29 -35.60
C GLY A 149 9.94 23.64 -35.61
N THR A 150 9.56 23.00 -34.50
CA THR A 150 8.26 22.33 -34.36
C THR A 150 7.11 23.32 -34.58
N PRO A 151 6.09 22.99 -35.42
CA PRO A 151 4.97 23.88 -35.67
C PRO A 151 4.18 24.20 -34.38
N GLU A 152 3.81 25.46 -34.19
CA GLU A 152 3.10 25.93 -32.99
C GLU A 152 1.75 25.24 -32.78
N ASP A 153 1.05 24.89 -33.86
CA ASP A 153 -0.23 24.16 -33.78
C ASP A 153 -0.05 22.77 -33.15
N VAL A 154 0.99 22.04 -33.58
CA VAL A 154 1.27 20.69 -33.04
C VAL A 154 1.75 20.77 -31.59
N ALA A 155 2.47 21.84 -31.22
CA ALA A 155 2.87 22.07 -29.84
C ALA A 155 1.66 22.35 -28.92
N LYS A 156 0.69 23.14 -29.38
CA LYS A 156 -0.55 23.40 -28.64
C LYS A 156 -1.39 22.14 -28.45
N ASP A 157 -1.50 21.30 -29.48
CA ASP A 157 -2.21 20.03 -29.39
C ASP A 157 -1.57 19.10 -28.36
N ALA A 158 -0.23 19.03 -28.34
CA ALA A 158 0.50 18.23 -27.37
C ALA A 158 0.40 18.77 -25.94
N GLU A 159 0.43 20.09 -25.74
CA GLU A 159 0.17 20.69 -24.42
C GLU A 159 -1.24 20.34 -23.92
N ALA A 160 -2.24 20.37 -24.81
CA ALA A 160 -3.61 19.98 -24.47
C ALA A 160 -3.72 18.49 -24.13
N GLU A 161 -2.98 17.62 -24.82
CA GLU A 161 -2.93 16.19 -24.53
C GLU A 161 -2.27 15.90 -23.18
N VAL A 162 -1.12 16.53 -22.89
CA VAL A 162 -0.44 16.45 -21.58
C VAL A 162 -1.37 16.92 -20.45
N GLN A 163 -2.16 17.97 -20.68
CA GLN A 163 -3.12 18.45 -19.68
C GLN A 163 -4.24 17.42 -19.43
N LYS A 164 -4.80 16.81 -20.47
CA LYS A 164 -5.81 15.75 -20.32
C LYS A 164 -5.27 14.54 -19.55
N VAL A 165 -4.04 14.13 -19.83
CA VAL A 165 -3.35 13.05 -19.11
C VAL A 165 -3.19 13.45 -17.65
N HIS A 166 -2.63 14.62 -17.36
CA HIS A 166 -2.50 15.13 -15.99
C HIS A 166 -3.82 15.08 -15.21
N ASP A 167 -4.92 15.60 -15.78
CA ASP A 167 -6.21 15.66 -15.10
C ASP A 167 -6.79 14.26 -14.81
N LYS A 168 -6.55 13.30 -15.70
CA LYS A 168 -6.90 11.89 -15.50
C LYS A 168 -6.10 11.26 -14.34
N PHE A 169 -4.80 11.53 -14.25
CA PHE A 169 -3.94 10.99 -13.20
C PHE A 169 -4.21 11.63 -11.84
N ILE A 170 -4.50 12.93 -11.78
CA ILE A 170 -4.92 13.61 -10.54
C ILE A 170 -6.21 13.01 -10.00
N LYS A 171 -7.22 12.80 -10.86
CA LYS A 171 -8.47 12.13 -10.45
C LYS A 171 -8.22 10.73 -9.90
N LYS A 172 -7.38 9.93 -10.57
CA LYS A 172 -7.03 8.59 -10.07
C LYS A 172 -6.38 8.64 -8.69
N VAL A 173 -5.48 9.59 -8.44
CA VAL A 173 -4.84 9.76 -7.12
C VAL A 173 -5.88 10.12 -6.06
N ASP A 174 -6.82 11.01 -6.37
CA ASP A 174 -7.92 11.36 -5.47
C ASP A 174 -8.83 10.16 -5.19
N ASP A 175 -9.20 9.37 -6.20
CA ASP A 175 -10.03 8.17 -6.05
C ASP A 175 -9.34 7.12 -5.16
N LEU A 176 -8.04 6.88 -5.37
CA LEU A 176 -7.23 5.97 -4.53
C LEU A 176 -7.15 6.45 -3.08
N TYR A 177 -6.93 7.75 -2.87
CA TYR A 177 -6.91 8.33 -1.53
C TYR A 177 -8.26 8.19 -0.83
N VAL A 178 -9.37 8.52 -1.49
CA VAL A 178 -10.72 8.42 -0.90
C VAL A 178 -11.08 6.98 -0.56
N ALA A 179 -10.74 6.03 -1.43
CA ALA A 179 -10.92 4.61 -1.16
C ALA A 179 -10.13 4.18 0.09
N LYS A 180 -8.89 4.64 0.22
CA LYS A 180 -8.01 4.30 1.36
C LYS A 180 -8.45 4.98 2.65
N GLU A 181 -8.82 6.24 2.62
CA GLU A 181 -9.31 6.97 3.79
C GLU A 181 -10.58 6.32 4.32
N LYS A 182 -11.50 5.92 3.43
CA LYS A 182 -12.70 5.17 3.81
C LYS A 182 -12.34 3.83 4.44
N GLU A 183 -11.40 3.08 3.87
CA GLU A 183 -10.88 1.84 4.47
C GLU A 183 -10.35 2.09 5.89
N ILE A 184 -9.55 3.15 6.09
CA ILE A 184 -8.96 3.48 7.39
C ILE A 184 -10.00 3.86 8.43
N MET A 185 -11.05 4.57 8.02
CA MET A 185 -12.07 5.07 8.94
C MET A 185 -13.19 4.07 9.23
N THR A 186 -13.40 3.07 8.36
CA THR A 186 -14.48 2.07 8.51
C THR A 186 -14.06 0.78 9.21
N VAL A 187 -12.77 0.43 9.23
CA VAL A 187 -12.23 -0.79 9.87
C VAL A 187 -11.97 -0.55 11.34
#